data_AF-A0A7W5H2J3-F1
#
_entry.id   AF-A0A7W5H2J3-F1
#
_cell.length_a   1.000
_cell.length_b   1.000
_cell.length_c   1.000
_cell.angle_alpha   90.00
_cell.angle_beta   90.00
_cell.angle_gamma   90.00
#
_symmetry.space_group_name_H-M   'P 1'
#
loop_
_entity.id
_entity.type
_entity.pdbx_description
1 polymer ?
#
loop_
_entity_poly.entity_id
_entity_poly.type
_entity_poly.pdbx_seq_one_letter_code
_entity_poly.pdbx_strand_id
1 'polypeptide(L)'
;MINNILSFSYLRRIRVQEFPEVINGMIRIVEAHDPDTLLISGPYNRLVTLQAQLPLLNKRVMAHPLTQVLDTQRSRRKQLIEAVFLQVRAGKRSGDTAVSAAVASFEPVVRSFFADYSRMNQKVIYQSVSDFLAKLKNDAPLSQNAQTLGVTPFVDELNLLQQSIESNVTTRRGDWYPDRSIDKQVVKTSVTEAFRQMLSAIELAAVEHPELAYTALINELNEFFEPYQALIRSRMTRSKTSALNTKTAGVSSTTSTAAS
;
A
#
# COMPACT_ATOMS: atom_id res chain seq x y z
N MET A 1 -1.77 48.97 10.77
CA MET A 1 -1.65 47.61 11.37
C MET A 1 -1.54 46.63 10.22
N ILE A 2 -0.40 45.97 10.06
CA ILE A 2 -0.24 44.91 9.06
C ILE A 2 -0.97 43.69 9.64
N ASN A 3 -2.08 43.30 9.02
CA ASN A 3 -2.80 42.08 9.39
C ASN A 3 -1.87 40.88 9.14
N ASN A 4 -1.31 40.35 10.22
CA ASN A 4 -0.49 39.14 10.24
C ASN A 4 -1.38 37.93 9.91
N ILE A 5 -1.61 37.64 8.62
CA ILE A 5 -2.43 36.48 8.24
C ILE A 5 -1.97 35.89 6.91
N LEU A 6 -0.93 35.05 6.95
CA LEU A 6 -0.91 33.80 6.17
C LEU A 6 -0.52 32.62 7.08
N SER A 7 -1.19 32.48 8.24
CA SER A 7 -1.04 31.28 9.08
C SER A 7 -1.81 30.07 8.49
N PHE A 8 -1.55 29.73 7.22
CA PHE A 8 -1.92 28.42 6.68
C PHE A 8 -0.99 27.31 7.24
N SER A 9 -0.88 27.28 8.57
CA SER A 9 -0.09 26.32 9.36
C SER A 9 -0.60 24.87 9.21
N TYR A 10 -1.79 24.71 8.62
CA TYR A 10 -2.52 23.45 8.53
C TYR A 10 -2.38 22.70 7.20
N LEU A 11 -1.53 23.12 6.25
CA LEU A 11 -1.38 22.45 4.94
C LEU A 11 -1.09 20.95 5.05
N ARG A 12 -0.29 20.55 6.04
CA ARG A 12 0.01 19.13 6.30
C ARG A 12 -1.22 18.31 6.68
N ARG A 13 -2.29 18.94 7.17
CA ARG A 13 -3.54 18.31 7.62
C ARG A 13 -4.64 18.30 6.55
N ILE A 14 -4.41 18.91 5.38
CA ILE A 14 -5.30 18.77 4.24
C ILE A 14 -5.28 17.33 3.75
N ARG A 15 -6.46 16.78 3.45
CA ARG A 15 -6.59 15.43 2.88
C ARG A 15 -6.03 15.41 1.46
N VAL A 16 -5.48 14.27 1.05
CA VAL A 16 -4.90 14.11 -0.30
C VAL A 16 -5.87 14.52 -1.42
N GLN A 17 -7.18 14.31 -1.21
CA GLN A 17 -8.23 14.65 -2.17
C GLN A 17 -8.50 16.17 -2.29
N GLU A 18 -8.34 16.91 -1.20
CA GLU A 18 -8.55 18.38 -1.14
C GLU A 18 -7.29 19.14 -1.58
N PHE A 19 -6.15 18.47 -1.53
CA PHE A 19 -4.85 19.09 -1.72
C PHE A 19 -4.68 19.74 -3.11
N PRO A 20 -5.04 19.09 -4.23
CA PRO A 20 -4.95 19.74 -5.55
C PRO A 20 -5.81 20.99 -5.68
N GLU A 21 -7.01 20.99 -5.10
CA GLU A 21 -7.93 22.12 -5.14
C GLU A 21 -7.35 23.35 -4.43
N VAL A 22 -6.77 23.15 -3.25
CA VAL A 22 -6.11 24.22 -2.48
C VAL A 22 -4.90 24.80 -3.23
N ILE A 23 -4.06 23.94 -3.82
CA ILE A 23 -2.87 24.39 -4.55
C ILE A 23 -3.28 25.15 -5.82
N ASN A 24 -4.22 24.61 -6.61
CA ASN A 24 -4.69 25.24 -7.84
C ASN A 24 -5.41 26.57 -7.56
N GLY A 25 -6.19 26.65 -6.49
CA GLY A 25 -6.87 27.88 -6.10
C GLY A 25 -5.88 28.99 -5.73
N MET A 26 -4.81 28.68 -4.99
CA MET A 26 -3.78 29.67 -4.68
C MET A 26 -3.04 30.14 -5.94
N ILE A 27 -2.66 29.22 -6.84
CA ILE A 27 -2.03 29.59 -8.12
C ILE A 27 -2.93 30.56 -8.88
N ARG A 28 -4.22 30.22 -9.04
CA ARG A 28 -5.20 31.03 -9.77
C ARG A 28 -5.35 32.43 -9.15
N ILE A 29 -5.42 32.53 -7.83
CA ILE A 29 -5.55 33.80 -7.13
C ILE A 29 -4.29 34.64 -7.34
N VAL A 30 -3.10 34.09 -7.13
CA VAL A 30 -1.85 34.86 -7.30
C VAL A 30 -1.68 35.29 -8.77
N GLU A 31 -1.98 34.42 -9.73
CA GLU A 31 -1.94 34.74 -11.16
C GLU A 31 -2.83 35.94 -11.51
N ALA A 32 -4.02 36.04 -10.93
CA ALA A 32 -4.95 37.14 -11.15
C ALA A 32 -4.46 38.50 -10.61
N HIS A 33 -3.51 38.50 -9.67
CA HIS A 33 -2.90 39.71 -9.09
C HIS A 33 -1.53 40.05 -9.70
N ASP A 34 -1.17 39.41 -10.82
CA ASP A 34 0.09 39.63 -11.55
C ASP A 34 1.34 39.47 -10.66
N PRO A 35 1.88 38.25 -10.52
CA PRO A 35 2.99 37.96 -9.63
C PRO A 35 4.30 38.66 -10.02
N ASP A 36 4.44 39.11 -11.27
CA ASP A 36 5.61 39.87 -11.71
C ASP A 36 5.56 41.30 -11.16
N THR A 37 4.38 41.95 -11.23
CA THR A 37 4.20 43.29 -10.64
C THR A 37 4.34 43.31 -9.12
N LEU A 38 3.99 42.19 -8.48
CA LEU A 38 4.13 41.97 -7.05
C LEU A 38 5.48 41.35 -6.66
N LEU A 39 6.46 41.25 -7.56
CA LEU A 39 7.82 40.78 -7.26
C LEU A 39 7.89 39.39 -6.58
N ILE A 40 6.89 38.52 -6.82
CA ILE A 40 6.76 37.17 -6.23
C ILE A 40 6.80 36.06 -7.29
N SER A 41 7.28 36.38 -8.50
CA SER A 41 7.28 35.47 -9.65
C SER A 41 8.16 34.23 -9.47
N GLY A 42 9.28 34.32 -8.76
CA GLY A 42 10.15 33.17 -8.48
C GLY A 42 9.44 32.04 -7.72
N PRO A 43 8.91 32.31 -6.52
CA PRO A 43 8.10 31.36 -5.75
C PRO A 43 6.83 30.90 -6.48
N TYR A 44 6.18 31.79 -7.23
CA TYR A 44 5.02 31.45 -8.07
C TYR A 44 5.37 30.41 -9.14
N ASN A 45 6.40 30.67 -9.94
CA ASN A 45 6.85 29.78 -11.02
C ASN A 45 7.29 28.41 -10.49
N ARG A 46 7.91 28.37 -9.31
CA ARG A 46 8.25 27.11 -8.62
C ARG A 46 7.00 26.30 -8.30
N LEU A 47 5.95 26.94 -7.79
CA LEU A 47 4.71 26.27 -7.46
C LEU A 47 3.95 25.78 -8.71
N VAL A 48 3.89 26.61 -9.76
CA VAL A 48 3.31 26.25 -11.06
C VAL A 48 4.03 25.04 -11.68
N THR A 49 5.37 25.01 -11.61
CA THR A 49 6.15 23.86 -12.11
C THR A 49 5.76 22.54 -11.42
N LEU A 50 5.48 22.60 -10.12
CA LEU A 50 5.07 21.42 -9.35
C LEU A 50 3.58 21.07 -9.50
N GLN A 51 2.76 21.97 -10.04
CA GLN A 51 1.33 21.76 -10.28
C GLN A 51 1.08 20.52 -11.16
N ALA A 52 1.93 20.28 -12.16
CA ALA A 52 1.85 19.13 -13.06
C ALA A 52 1.96 17.77 -12.33
N GLN A 53 2.48 17.75 -11.08
CA GLN A 53 2.61 16.55 -10.27
C GLN A 53 1.35 16.26 -9.42
N LEU A 54 0.42 17.21 -9.28
CA LEU A 54 -0.80 17.03 -8.47
C LEU A 54 -1.69 15.84 -8.88
N PRO A 55 -1.88 15.52 -10.17
CA PRO A 55 -2.66 14.34 -10.57
C PRO A 55 -2.11 13.03 -10.02
N LEU A 56 -0.79 12.96 -9.78
CA LEU A 56 -0.11 11.78 -9.25
C LEU A 56 -0.56 11.43 -7.83
N LEU A 57 -0.98 12.43 -7.04
CA LEU A 57 -1.48 12.23 -5.68
C LEU A 57 -2.82 11.48 -5.67
N ASN A 58 -3.64 11.68 -6.70
CA ASN A 58 -4.97 11.09 -6.83
C ASN A 58 -4.98 9.73 -7.55
N LYS A 59 -3.86 9.31 -8.15
CA LYS A 59 -3.75 8.00 -8.82
C LYS A 59 -3.93 6.87 -7.80
N ARG A 60 -5.12 6.30 -7.66
CA ARG A 60 -5.32 5.12 -6.80
C ARG A 60 -4.53 3.96 -7.40
N VAL A 61 -3.69 3.31 -6.60
CA VAL A 61 -3.06 2.04 -6.99
C VAL A 61 -4.20 1.01 -7.02
N MET A 62 -4.67 0.68 -8.21
CA MET A 62 -5.70 -0.34 -8.39
C MET A 62 -5.13 -1.72 -8.06
N ALA A 63 -6.01 -2.65 -7.67
CA ALA A 63 -5.61 -4.04 -7.55
C ALA A 63 -5.08 -4.52 -8.91
N HIS A 64 -3.89 -5.11 -8.93
CA HIS A 64 -3.30 -5.60 -10.18
C HIS A 64 -4.19 -6.70 -10.76
N PRO A 65 -4.44 -6.77 -12.09
CA PRO A 65 -5.26 -7.81 -12.70
C PRO A 65 -4.80 -9.24 -12.34
N LEU A 66 -3.49 -9.46 -12.28
CA LEU A 66 -2.90 -10.74 -11.86
C LEU A 66 -3.14 -11.12 -10.39
N THR A 67 -3.71 -10.24 -9.56
CA THR A 67 -3.99 -10.58 -8.14
C THR A 67 -4.98 -11.74 -8.05
N GLN A 68 -6.11 -11.66 -8.77
CA GLN A 68 -7.13 -12.71 -8.76
C GLN A 68 -6.60 -14.02 -9.38
N VAL A 69 -5.81 -13.90 -10.45
CA VAL A 69 -5.15 -15.05 -11.10
C VAL A 69 -4.23 -15.75 -10.10
N LEU A 70 -3.34 -15.01 -9.44
CA LEU A 70 -2.42 -15.56 -8.45
C LEU A 70 -3.13 -16.20 -7.26
N ASP A 71 -4.22 -15.61 -6.77
CA ASP A 71 -4.98 -16.17 -5.65
C ASP A 71 -5.68 -17.48 -6.04
N THR A 72 -6.23 -17.54 -7.25
CA THR A 72 -6.78 -18.78 -7.83
C THR A 72 -5.70 -19.87 -7.94
N GLN A 73 -4.52 -19.51 -8.48
CA GLN A 73 -3.40 -20.43 -8.60
C GLN A 73 -2.88 -20.91 -7.23
N ARG A 74 -2.81 -20.03 -6.23
CA ARG A 74 -2.41 -20.41 -4.86
C ARG A 74 -3.41 -21.37 -4.22
N SER A 75 -4.71 -21.14 -4.44
CA SER A 75 -5.76 -22.05 -3.98
C SER A 75 -5.63 -23.42 -4.64
N ARG A 76 -5.43 -23.45 -5.96
CA ARG A 76 -5.20 -24.70 -6.71
C ARG A 76 -3.95 -25.44 -6.22
N ARG A 77 -2.86 -24.71 -5.93
CA ARG A 77 -1.63 -25.28 -5.37
C ARG A 77 -1.88 -25.97 -4.03
N LYS A 78 -2.66 -25.35 -3.15
CA LYS A 78 -3.07 -25.95 -1.88
C LYS A 78 -3.85 -27.25 -2.12
N GLN A 79 -4.82 -27.25 -3.03
CA GLN A 79 -5.60 -28.45 -3.36
C GLN A 79 -4.74 -29.60 -3.88
N LEU A 80 -3.73 -29.32 -4.72
CA LEU A 80 -2.83 -30.34 -5.24
C LEU A 80 -1.96 -30.94 -4.13
N ILE A 81 -1.45 -30.12 -3.22
CA ILE A 81 -0.68 -30.62 -2.06
C ILE A 81 -1.57 -31.46 -1.14
N GLU A 82 -2.82 -31.04 -0.91
CA GLU A 82 -3.80 -31.83 -0.15
C GLU A 82 -4.13 -33.17 -0.84
N ALA A 83 -4.22 -33.19 -2.18
CA ALA A 83 -4.42 -34.42 -2.95
C ALA A 83 -3.25 -35.40 -2.79
N VAL A 84 -2.00 -34.90 -2.78
CA VAL A 84 -0.81 -35.72 -2.50
C VAL A 84 -0.90 -36.33 -1.11
N PHE A 85 -1.23 -35.54 -0.08
CA PHE A 85 -1.43 -36.08 1.28
C PHE A 85 -2.56 -37.10 1.36
N LEU A 86 -3.64 -36.90 0.60
CA LEU A 86 -4.75 -37.83 0.56
C LEU A 86 -4.34 -39.18 -0.04
N GLN A 87 -3.56 -39.19 -1.12
CA GLN A 87 -3.05 -40.42 -1.72
C GLN A 87 -2.09 -41.16 -0.78
N VAL A 88 -1.20 -40.43 -0.10
CA VAL A 88 -0.33 -41.02 0.92
C VAL A 88 -1.16 -41.68 2.03
N ARG A 89 -2.23 -41.02 2.49
CA ARG A 89 -3.15 -41.57 3.50
C ARG A 89 -3.94 -42.78 2.98
N ALA A 90 -4.35 -42.78 1.71
CA ALA A 90 -5.01 -43.91 1.07
C ALA A 90 -4.06 -45.10 0.96
N GLY A 91 -2.81 -44.88 0.55
CA GLY A 91 -1.77 -45.90 0.46
C GLY A 91 -1.54 -46.63 1.79
N LYS A 92 -1.56 -45.93 2.92
CA LYS A 92 -1.49 -46.53 4.27
C LYS A 92 -2.58 -47.56 4.56
N ARG A 93 -3.74 -47.41 3.91
CA ARG A 93 -4.94 -48.23 4.15
C ARG A 93 -5.13 -49.29 3.06
N SER A 94 -4.27 -49.33 2.05
CA SER A 94 -4.43 -50.20 0.88
C SER A 94 -4.23 -51.69 1.18
N GLY A 95 -3.41 -52.02 2.19
CA GLY A 95 -3.01 -53.41 2.48
C GLY A 95 -1.99 -53.99 1.49
N ASP A 96 -1.61 -53.26 0.45
CA ASP A 96 -0.60 -53.64 -0.53
C ASP A 96 0.81 -53.38 0.03
N THR A 97 1.67 -54.40 -0.03
CA THR A 97 3.03 -54.36 0.53
C THR A 97 3.95 -53.40 -0.23
N ALA A 98 3.84 -53.32 -1.55
CA ALA A 98 4.61 -52.40 -2.38
C ALA A 98 4.18 -50.95 -2.13
N VAL A 99 2.87 -50.70 -2.04
CA VAL A 99 2.31 -49.38 -1.71
C VAL A 99 2.72 -48.96 -0.30
N SER A 100 2.71 -49.88 0.67
CA SER A 100 3.11 -49.60 2.05
C SER A 100 4.58 -49.20 2.16
N ALA A 101 5.48 -49.87 1.42
CA ALA A 101 6.89 -49.52 1.35
C ALA A 101 7.11 -48.14 0.68
N ALA A 102 6.35 -47.85 -0.38
CA ALA A 102 6.38 -46.55 -1.04
C ALA A 102 5.90 -45.43 -0.09
N VAL A 103 4.84 -45.65 0.69
CA VAL A 103 4.37 -44.69 1.71
C VAL A 103 5.44 -44.43 2.76
N ALA A 104 6.07 -45.49 3.29
CA ALA A 104 7.03 -45.38 4.39
C ALA A 104 8.24 -44.49 4.03
N SER A 105 8.63 -44.48 2.76
CA SER A 105 9.72 -43.66 2.24
C SER A 105 9.25 -42.28 1.75
N PHE A 106 8.06 -42.18 1.16
CA PHE A 106 7.57 -40.94 0.56
C PHE A 106 6.95 -39.96 1.57
N GLU A 107 6.19 -40.44 2.56
CA GLU A 107 5.50 -39.59 3.52
C GLU A 107 6.44 -38.69 4.33
N PRO A 108 7.57 -39.16 4.88
CA PRO A 108 8.48 -38.30 5.64
C PRO A 108 8.99 -37.12 4.80
N VAL A 109 9.21 -37.34 3.50
CA VAL A 109 9.64 -36.29 2.57
C VAL A 109 8.52 -35.28 2.34
N VAL A 110 7.30 -35.72 2.05
CA VAL A 110 6.18 -34.77 1.86
C VAL A 110 5.94 -33.95 3.14
N ARG A 111 6.03 -34.58 4.31
CA ARG A 111 5.87 -33.90 5.59
C ARG A 111 6.97 -32.90 5.88
N SER A 112 8.23 -33.18 5.53
CA SER A 112 9.32 -32.23 5.78
C SER A 112 9.13 -30.91 5.03
N PHE A 113 8.48 -30.92 3.87
CA PHE A 113 8.16 -29.71 3.10
C PHE A 113 6.83 -29.06 3.48
N PHE A 114 5.82 -29.83 3.91
CA PHE A 114 4.44 -29.32 3.98
C PHE A 114 3.69 -29.58 5.30
N ALA A 115 4.32 -30.09 6.35
CA ALA A 115 3.64 -30.38 7.63
C ALA A 115 2.87 -29.17 8.20
N ASP A 116 3.44 -27.97 8.12
CA ASP A 116 2.86 -26.73 8.64
C ASP A 116 2.34 -25.80 7.53
N TYR A 117 1.90 -26.34 6.39
CA TYR A 117 1.49 -25.56 5.21
C TYR A 117 0.56 -24.38 5.52
N SER A 118 -0.39 -24.57 6.44
CA SER A 118 -1.38 -23.55 6.84
C SER A 118 -0.77 -22.34 7.57
N ARG A 119 0.42 -22.50 8.17
CA ARG A 119 1.15 -21.44 8.89
C ARG A 119 2.21 -20.77 8.03
N MET A 120 2.50 -21.32 6.84
CA MET A 120 3.53 -20.81 5.96
C MET A 120 3.06 -19.56 5.22
N ASN A 121 3.92 -18.55 5.13
CA ASN A 121 3.68 -17.42 4.24
C ASN A 121 3.95 -17.81 2.77
N GLN A 122 3.47 -17.01 1.82
CA GLN A 122 3.55 -17.34 0.39
C GLN A 122 4.98 -17.51 -0.14
N LYS A 123 5.98 -16.83 0.45
CA LYS A 123 7.39 -16.96 0.06
C LYS A 123 7.94 -18.31 0.51
N VAL A 124 7.62 -18.73 1.74
CA VAL A 124 8.02 -20.04 2.27
C VAL A 124 7.35 -21.15 1.46
N ILE A 125 6.03 -21.06 1.22
CA ILE A 125 5.32 -22.05 0.39
C ILE A 125 5.95 -22.18 -0.99
N TYR A 126 6.28 -21.04 -1.63
CA TYR A 126 6.92 -21.03 -2.94
C TYR A 126 8.24 -21.82 -2.92
N GLN A 127 9.10 -21.54 -1.94
CA GLN A 127 10.38 -22.22 -1.80
C GLN A 127 10.19 -23.72 -1.51
N SER A 128 9.33 -24.07 -0.55
CA SER A 128 9.06 -25.47 -0.19
C SER A 128 8.54 -26.29 -1.37
N VAL A 129 7.67 -25.72 -2.21
CA VAL A 129 7.18 -26.39 -3.42
C VAL A 129 8.30 -26.57 -4.43
N SER A 130 9.10 -25.54 -4.68
CA SER A 130 10.25 -25.63 -5.59
C SER A 130 11.26 -26.69 -5.14
N ASP A 131 11.60 -26.71 -3.86
CA ASP A 131 12.56 -27.65 -3.28
C ASP A 131 12.03 -29.08 -3.28
N PHE A 132 10.74 -29.27 -2.99
CA PHE A 132 10.07 -30.57 -3.08
C PHE A 132 10.11 -31.12 -4.52
N LEU A 133 9.74 -30.30 -5.51
CA LEU A 133 9.77 -30.69 -6.92
C LEU A 133 11.19 -31.00 -7.40
N ALA A 134 12.17 -30.19 -6.98
CA ALA A 134 13.58 -30.43 -7.28
C ALA A 134 14.08 -31.74 -6.66
N LYS A 135 13.73 -32.02 -5.39
CA LYS A 135 14.07 -33.28 -4.73
C LYS A 135 13.45 -34.47 -5.46
N LEU A 136 12.18 -34.39 -5.85
CA LEU A 136 11.52 -35.47 -6.58
C LEU A 136 12.19 -35.75 -7.93
N LYS A 137 12.59 -34.70 -8.65
CA LYS A 137 13.28 -34.81 -9.94
C LYS A 137 14.66 -35.45 -9.81
N ASN A 138 15.39 -35.15 -8.73
CA ASN A 138 16.77 -35.58 -8.53
C ASN A 138 16.92 -36.91 -7.79
N ASP A 139 15.84 -37.46 -7.24
CA ASP A 139 15.82 -38.66 -6.41
C ASP A 139 14.98 -39.75 -7.10
N ALA A 140 15.64 -40.61 -7.89
CA ALA A 140 14.97 -41.63 -8.70
C ALA A 140 14.13 -42.62 -7.86
N PRO A 141 14.61 -43.13 -6.71
CA PRO A 141 13.77 -43.94 -5.81
C PRO A 141 12.51 -43.20 -5.34
N LEU A 142 12.64 -41.92 -4.97
CA LEU A 142 11.49 -41.13 -4.53
C LEU A 142 10.47 -40.89 -5.66
N SER A 143 10.95 -40.68 -6.88
CA SER A 143 10.11 -40.55 -8.08
C SER A 143 9.36 -41.85 -8.40
N GLN A 144 10.02 -43.00 -8.25
CA GLN A 144 9.37 -44.31 -8.41
C GLN A 144 8.28 -44.52 -7.35
N ASN A 145 8.54 -44.14 -6.10
CA ASN A 145 7.52 -44.19 -5.05
C ASN A 145 6.34 -43.26 -5.34
N ALA A 146 6.57 -42.08 -5.92
CA ALA A 146 5.50 -41.19 -6.37
C ALA A 146 4.61 -41.84 -7.44
N GLN A 147 5.21 -42.60 -8.36
CA GLN A 147 4.47 -43.37 -9.37
C GLN A 147 3.64 -44.50 -8.73
N THR A 148 4.25 -45.29 -7.84
CA THR A 148 3.57 -46.36 -7.09
C THR A 148 2.38 -45.84 -6.28
N LEU A 149 2.49 -44.64 -5.72
CA LEU A 149 1.42 -43.99 -4.96
C LEU A 149 0.38 -43.28 -5.84
N GLY A 150 0.56 -43.25 -7.16
CA GLY A 150 -0.35 -42.57 -8.08
C GLY A 150 -0.40 -41.06 -7.90
N VAL A 151 0.65 -40.45 -7.34
CA VAL A 151 0.68 -39.00 -7.09
C VAL A 151 1.29 -38.19 -8.23
N THR A 152 1.91 -38.86 -9.21
CA THR A 152 2.55 -38.23 -10.37
C THR A 152 1.69 -37.18 -11.07
N PRO A 153 0.39 -37.42 -11.37
CA PRO A 153 -0.44 -36.40 -12.03
C PRO A 153 -0.57 -35.11 -11.22
N PHE A 154 -0.66 -35.20 -9.88
CA PHE A 154 -0.77 -34.02 -9.01
C PHE A 154 0.56 -33.26 -8.92
N VAL A 155 1.68 -33.99 -8.92
CA VAL A 155 3.02 -33.40 -8.92
C VAL A 155 3.30 -32.67 -10.25
N ASP A 156 2.95 -33.29 -11.38
CA ASP A 156 3.16 -32.69 -12.70
C ASP A 156 2.33 -31.41 -12.84
N GLU A 157 1.06 -31.44 -12.42
CA GLU A 157 0.23 -30.24 -12.38
C GLU A 157 0.79 -29.18 -11.41
N LEU A 158 1.32 -29.61 -10.25
CA LEU A 158 1.95 -28.72 -9.28
C LEU A 158 3.18 -28.02 -9.87
N ASN A 159 3.98 -28.71 -10.67
CA ASN A 159 5.14 -28.16 -11.35
C ASN A 159 4.74 -27.10 -12.40
N LEU A 160 3.78 -27.42 -13.27
CA LEU A 160 3.25 -26.46 -14.26
C LEU A 160 2.66 -25.22 -13.58
N LEU A 161 1.91 -25.42 -12.50
CA LEU A 161 1.32 -24.34 -11.73
C LEU A 161 2.37 -23.46 -11.05
N GLN A 162 3.42 -24.07 -10.49
CA GLN A 162 4.52 -23.35 -9.85
C GLN A 162 5.27 -22.46 -10.85
N GLN A 163 5.55 -22.95 -12.06
CA GLN A 163 6.15 -22.17 -13.14
C GLN A 163 5.24 -21.00 -13.57
N SER A 164 3.93 -21.25 -13.67
CA SER A 164 2.97 -20.19 -14.00
C SER A 164 2.89 -19.11 -12.91
N ILE A 165 2.91 -19.51 -11.62
CA ILE A 165 2.96 -18.57 -10.50
C ILE A 165 4.24 -17.73 -10.56
N GLU A 166 5.39 -18.35 -10.83
CA GLU A 166 6.69 -17.66 -10.96
C GLU A 166 6.65 -16.59 -12.05
N SER A 167 6.18 -16.96 -13.24
CA SER A 167 6.00 -16.05 -14.37
C SER A 167 5.08 -14.88 -14.00
N ASN A 168 3.88 -15.16 -13.47
CA ASN A 168 2.92 -14.13 -13.09
C ASN A 168 3.41 -13.21 -11.97
N VAL A 169 4.16 -13.72 -11.00
CA VAL A 169 4.76 -12.90 -9.94
C VAL A 169 5.83 -11.98 -10.53
N THR A 170 6.63 -12.47 -11.47
CA THR A 170 7.68 -11.71 -12.14
C THR A 170 7.08 -10.61 -13.01
N THR A 171 6.09 -10.93 -13.84
CA THR A 171 5.33 -9.97 -14.65
C THR A 171 4.70 -8.90 -13.78
N ARG A 172 3.95 -9.29 -12.73
CA ARG A 172 3.34 -8.33 -11.80
C ARG A 172 4.37 -7.42 -11.14
N ARG A 173 5.57 -7.93 -10.82
CA ARG A 173 6.64 -7.12 -10.26
C ARG A 173 7.18 -6.12 -11.28
N GLY A 174 7.35 -6.53 -12.53
CA GLY A 174 7.72 -5.65 -13.65
C GLY A 174 6.70 -4.55 -13.88
N ASP A 175 5.41 -4.90 -13.95
CA ASP A 175 4.30 -3.97 -14.20
C ASP A 175 4.14 -2.93 -13.08
N TRP A 176 4.47 -3.30 -11.85
CA TRP A 176 4.43 -2.38 -10.69
C TRP A 176 5.67 -1.51 -10.53
N TYR A 177 6.78 -1.83 -11.20
CA TYR A 177 8.01 -1.05 -11.05
C TYR A 177 7.85 0.43 -11.45
N PRO A 178 7.17 0.78 -12.57
CA PRO A 178 6.92 2.17 -12.94
C PRO A 178 5.95 2.88 -11.98
N ASP A 179 4.96 2.17 -11.44
CA ASP A 179 3.90 2.78 -10.61
C ASP A 179 4.34 3.01 -9.17
N ARG A 180 5.32 2.23 -8.67
CA ARG A 180 5.97 2.44 -7.37
C ARG A 180 7.04 3.52 -7.37
N SER A 181 7.51 3.97 -8.55
CA SER A 181 8.51 5.03 -8.66
C SER A 181 7.98 6.39 -8.21
N ILE A 182 6.66 6.55 -8.12
CA ILE A 182 6.04 7.79 -7.69
C ILE A 182 5.80 7.74 -6.19
N ASP A 183 6.77 8.27 -5.44
CA ASP A 183 6.57 8.51 -4.02
C ASP A 183 5.64 9.71 -3.84
N LYS A 184 4.35 9.41 -3.66
CA LYS A 184 3.31 10.41 -3.38
C LYS A 184 3.62 11.26 -2.15
N GLN A 185 4.36 10.71 -1.18
CA GLN A 185 4.78 11.46 0.00
C GLN A 185 5.85 12.48 -0.38
N VAL A 186 6.80 12.13 -1.25
CA VAL A 186 7.78 13.08 -1.80
C VAL A 186 7.07 14.18 -2.59
N VAL A 187 6.15 13.83 -3.50
CA VAL A 187 5.37 14.81 -4.27
C VAL A 187 4.55 15.73 -3.36
N LYS A 188 3.85 15.18 -2.36
CA LYS A 188 3.07 16.00 -1.42
C LYS A 188 3.97 16.94 -0.61
N THR A 189 5.15 16.46 -0.22
CA THR A 189 6.11 17.24 0.58
C THR A 189 6.71 18.38 -0.23
N SER A 190 7.17 18.12 -1.47
CA SER A 190 7.74 19.15 -2.34
C SER A 190 6.73 20.25 -2.67
N VAL A 191 5.49 19.88 -3.00
CA VAL A 191 4.41 20.85 -3.26
C VAL A 191 4.05 21.63 -2.00
N THR A 192 4.02 20.97 -0.83
CA THR A 192 3.78 21.66 0.47
C THR A 192 4.84 22.70 0.78
N GLU A 193 6.10 22.41 0.47
CA GLU A 193 7.21 23.33 0.67
C GLU A 193 7.13 24.53 -0.27
N ALA A 194 6.91 24.30 -1.56
CA ALA A 194 6.73 25.39 -2.53
C ALA A 194 5.53 26.28 -2.19
N PHE A 195 4.42 25.69 -1.74
CA PHE A 195 3.25 26.44 -1.26
C PHE A 195 3.61 27.36 -0.08
N ARG A 196 4.36 26.84 0.91
CA ARG A 196 4.80 27.65 2.06
C ARG A 196 5.75 28.77 1.66
N GLN A 197 6.69 28.48 0.76
CA GLN A 197 7.60 29.50 0.22
C GLN A 197 6.83 30.61 -0.49
N MET A 198 5.76 30.27 -1.21
CA MET A 198 4.90 31.26 -1.85
C MET A 198 4.23 32.17 -0.81
N LEU A 199 3.63 31.60 0.23
CA LEU A 199 3.02 32.39 1.30
C LEU A 199 4.05 33.30 2.00
N SER A 200 5.22 32.75 2.36
CA SER A 200 6.28 33.54 3.00
C SER A 200 6.83 34.64 2.09
N ALA A 201 6.90 34.40 0.78
CA ALA A 201 7.32 35.42 -0.18
C ALA A 201 6.30 36.56 -0.30
N ILE A 202 5.01 36.26 -0.28
CA ILE A 202 3.95 37.28 -0.25
C ILE A 202 4.06 38.12 1.03
N GLU A 203 4.23 37.47 2.19
CA GLU A 203 4.39 38.17 3.48
C GLU A 203 5.62 39.09 3.49
N LEU A 204 6.76 38.58 3.00
CA LEU A 204 8.00 39.34 2.95
C LEU A 204 7.89 40.52 1.98
N ALA A 205 7.42 40.27 0.76
CA ALA A 205 7.31 41.30 -0.27
C ALA A 205 6.33 42.41 0.13
N ALA A 206 5.25 42.07 0.86
CA ALA A 206 4.33 43.06 1.41
C ALA A 206 4.96 43.98 2.48
N VAL A 207 6.00 43.50 3.17
CA VAL A 207 6.77 44.30 4.15
C VAL A 207 7.86 45.12 3.46
N GLU A 208 8.55 44.54 2.48
CA GLU A 208 9.64 45.19 1.75
C GLU A 208 9.16 46.25 0.76
N HIS A 209 7.97 46.04 0.18
CA HIS A 209 7.38 46.88 -0.86
C HIS A 209 5.95 47.34 -0.50
N PRO A 210 5.77 48.12 0.59
CA PRO A 210 4.46 48.59 1.04
C PRO A 210 3.74 49.51 0.03
N GLU A 211 4.46 50.05 -0.95
CA GLU A 211 3.94 50.83 -2.07
C GLU A 211 3.11 50.00 -3.07
N LEU A 212 3.29 48.68 -3.09
CA LEU A 212 2.56 47.78 -3.98
C LEU A 212 1.28 47.25 -3.30
N ALA A 213 0.29 46.89 -4.11
CA ALA A 213 -1.08 46.60 -3.66
C ALA A 213 -1.29 45.15 -3.12
N TYR A 214 -0.45 44.68 -2.18
CA TYR A 214 -0.56 43.31 -1.63
C TYR A 214 -1.81 43.07 -0.77
N THR A 215 -2.47 44.11 -0.28
CA THR A 215 -3.64 43.97 0.60
C THR A 215 -4.81 43.26 -0.08
N ALA A 216 -5.03 43.53 -1.38
CA ALA A 216 -6.08 42.87 -2.15
C ALA A 216 -5.81 41.37 -2.30
N LEU A 217 -4.58 41.00 -2.68
CA LEU A 217 -4.14 39.61 -2.79
C LEU A 217 -4.26 38.86 -1.45
N ILE A 218 -3.77 39.44 -0.36
CA ILE A 218 -3.80 38.81 0.97
C ILE A 218 -5.25 38.58 1.44
N ASN A 219 -6.15 39.54 1.19
CA ASN A 219 -7.56 39.40 1.58
C ASN A 219 -8.23 38.25 0.81
N GLU A 220 -8.03 38.18 -0.51
CA GLU A 220 -8.62 37.13 -1.34
C GLU A 220 -8.09 35.74 -0.97
N LEU A 221 -6.78 35.62 -0.72
CA LEU A 221 -6.18 34.37 -0.24
C LEU A 221 -6.76 33.94 1.11
N ASN A 222 -6.98 34.88 2.04
CA ASN A 222 -7.55 34.58 3.34
C ASN A 222 -9.01 34.11 3.25
N GLU A 223 -9.82 34.77 2.42
CA GLU A 223 -11.19 34.34 2.13
C GLU A 223 -11.22 32.94 1.51
N PHE A 224 -10.32 32.67 0.56
CA PHE A 224 -10.20 31.35 -0.06
C PHE A 224 -9.80 30.26 0.96
N PHE A 225 -8.88 30.55 1.88
CA PHE A 225 -8.38 29.57 2.85
C PHE A 225 -9.30 29.33 4.04
N GLU A 226 -10.17 30.27 4.39
CA GLU A 226 -11.07 30.18 5.55
C GLU A 226 -11.87 28.85 5.61
N PRO A 227 -12.61 28.44 4.56
CA PRO A 227 -13.38 27.20 4.59
C PRO A 227 -12.51 25.96 4.84
N TYR A 228 -11.30 25.91 4.28
CA TYR A 228 -10.37 24.80 4.53
C TYR A 228 -9.85 24.78 5.97
N GLN A 229 -9.55 25.95 6.55
CA GLN A 229 -9.17 26.05 7.95
C GLN A 229 -10.29 25.59 8.89
N ALA A 230 -11.54 26.00 8.62
CA ALA A 230 -12.71 25.57 9.38
C ALA A 230 -12.90 24.04 9.34
N LEU A 231 -12.77 23.44 8.15
CA LEU A 231 -12.81 21.98 7.96
C LEU A 231 -11.73 21.25 8.78
N ILE A 232 -10.49 21.76 8.76
CA ILE A 232 -9.40 21.15 9.51
C ILE A 232 -9.62 21.26 11.02
N ARG A 233 -10.04 22.44 11.51
CA ARG A 233 -10.37 22.65 12.94
C ARG A 233 -11.48 21.70 13.40
N SER A 234 -12.55 21.56 12.62
CA SER A 234 -13.65 20.63 12.88
C SER A 234 -13.17 19.19 13.03
N ARG A 235 -12.27 18.74 12.13
CA ARG A 235 -11.67 17.39 12.19
C ARG A 235 -10.80 17.20 13.43
N MET A 236 -10.02 18.21 13.80
CA MET A 236 -9.19 18.17 15.00
C MET A 236 -10.03 18.04 16.26
N THR A 237 -11.14 18.78 16.36
CA THR A 237 -12.08 18.68 17.48
C THR A 237 -12.69 17.29 17.56
N ARG A 238 -13.21 16.76 16.45
CA ARG A 238 -13.79 15.40 16.41
C ARG A 238 -12.80 14.33 16.84
N SER A 239 -11.54 14.40 16.38
CA SER A 239 -10.49 13.46 16.76
C SER A 239 -10.12 13.53 18.25
N LYS A 240 -10.14 14.73 18.85
CA LYS A 240 -9.91 14.91 20.29
C LYS A 240 -11.07 14.35 21.11
N THR A 241 -12.31 14.66 20.73
CA THR A 241 -13.51 14.16 21.41
C THR A 241 -13.63 12.64 21.31
N SER A 242 -13.33 12.04 20.15
CA SER A 242 -13.32 10.59 20.02
C SER A 242 -12.26 9.95 20.91
N ALA A 243 -11.04 10.50 20.96
CA ALA A 243 -9.97 9.97 21.81
C ALA A 243 -10.27 10.11 23.31
N LEU A 244 -10.97 11.17 23.73
CA LEU A 244 -11.47 11.34 25.10
C LEU A 244 -12.53 10.28 25.41
N ASN A 245 -13.50 10.07 24.52
CA ASN A 245 -14.56 9.09 24.72
C ASN A 245 -14.03 7.65 24.78
N THR A 246 -13.02 7.28 23.98
CA THR A 246 -12.37 5.96 24.07
C THR A 246 -11.63 5.78 25.39
N LYS A 247 -10.99 6.82 25.92
CA LYS A 247 -10.33 6.78 27.24
C LYS A 247 -11.35 6.64 28.37
N THR A 248 -12.47 7.35 28.33
CA THR A 248 -13.54 7.25 29.35
C THR A 248 -14.25 5.89 29.30
N ALA A 249 -14.42 5.31 28.11
CA ALA A 249 -14.97 3.95 27.95
C ALA A 249 -14.02 2.86 28.48
N GLY A 250 -12.70 2.99 28.28
CA GLY A 250 -11.71 2.06 28.82
C GLY A 250 -11.54 2.12 30.34
N VAL A 251 -11.87 3.25 30.97
CA VAL A 251 -11.88 3.41 32.44
C VAL A 251 -13.17 2.86 33.07
N SER A 252 -14.29 2.88 32.34
CA SER A 252 -15.57 2.35 32.83
C SER A 252 -15.66 0.81 32.79
N SER A 253 -14.85 0.14 31.96
CA SER A 253 -14.83 -1.33 31.88
C SER A 253 -14.00 -2.03 32.96
N THR A 254 -13.27 -1.30 33.81
CA THR A 254 -12.44 -1.90 34.89
C THR A 254 -13.03 -1.77 36.29
N THR A 255 -14.21 -1.15 36.46
CA THR A 255 -14.84 -0.94 37.78
C THR A 255 -16.01 -1.88 38.10
N SER A 256 -16.34 -2.83 37.22
CA SER A 256 -17.49 -3.74 37.38
C SER A 256 -17.12 -5.18 37.81
N THR A 257 -16.07 -5.36 38.62
CA THR A 257 -15.75 -6.68 39.19
C THR A 257 -15.20 -6.56 40.61
N ALA A 258 -15.99 -6.03 41.54
CA ALA A 258 -15.73 -6.17 42.98
C ALA A 258 -17.04 -5.99 43.77
N ALA A 259 -17.96 -6.94 43.63
CA ALA A 259 -19.04 -7.16 44.59
C ALA A 259 -19.53 -8.61 44.46
N SER A 260 -18.93 -9.51 45.24
CA SER A 260 -19.46 -10.82 45.62
C SER A 260 -18.91 -11.17 46.98
#